data_AF-R2Y1B7-F1
#
_entry.id   AF-R2Y1B7-F1
#
_cell.length_a   1.000
_cell.length_b   1.000
_cell.length_c   1.000
_cell.angle_alpha   90.00
_cell.angle_beta   90.00
_cell.angle_gamma   90.00
#
_symmetry.space_group_name_H-M   'P 1'
#
loop_
_entity.id
_entity.type
_entity.pdbx_description
1 polymer ?
#
loop_
_entity_poly.entity_id
_entity_poly.type
_entity_poly.pdbx_seq_one_letter_code
_entity_poly.pdbx_strand_id
1 'polypeptide(L)'
;MIRSIFAERYKKVLLTACLLVIGVGVFNVVIENNQWKSVYNDPHGKENFEKHRHEITYWDDEKEDNVPFSSYKEYQNAQLIFYRSYESYPKIVTASDYSKAVAYQSNFATYFNSALLLIVPLMGFLLFFVDQKTGFNQFLFSLGTSRKDLFRKKIQFVAAPFLLATLVGQFLYALLIHTLIPAPYMNATLGQLFTSVLSNFSLLFFLFCASAFIGSMVGNAFFGPLTFVVFLFLRSWLPNAIYSFGDILTLWRGTFDDPLPRTLFVDSVGKTGGDLLVNLMMITLGFLLLLWAYRKYQTLSLENDNAYLLHKESRWPIWAIMTLFTSFILSLNVFNPWIIYLNNRINHIENSIMLPIMSNILVFLIVGCICALVVFFQEVTSRSVKTLEKVAHRKG
;
A
#
# COMPACT_ATOMS: atom_id res chain seq x y z
N MET A 1 21.08 -30.38 -0.83
CA MET A 1 19.73 -30.95 -0.69
C MET A 1 18.62 -29.89 -0.58
N ILE A 2 18.55 -29.05 0.45
CA ILE A 2 17.41 -28.09 0.59
C ILE A 2 17.30 -27.09 -0.56
N ARG A 3 18.44 -26.60 -1.06
CA ARG A 3 18.48 -25.69 -2.21
C ARG A 3 17.86 -26.32 -3.47
N SER A 4 18.12 -27.60 -3.74
CA SER A 4 17.54 -28.29 -4.90
C SER A 4 16.05 -28.53 -4.71
N ILE A 5 15.59 -28.82 -3.49
CA ILE A 5 14.17 -28.95 -3.16
C ILE A 5 13.41 -27.63 -3.41
N PHE A 6 13.95 -26.51 -2.92
CA PHE A 6 13.34 -25.19 -3.18
C PHE A 6 13.44 -24.78 -4.65
N ALA A 7 14.54 -25.10 -5.33
CA ALA A 7 14.61 -24.88 -6.78
C ALA A 7 13.50 -25.67 -7.49
N GLU A 8 13.31 -26.96 -7.19
CA GLU A 8 12.28 -27.74 -7.86
C GLU A 8 10.87 -27.21 -7.58
N ARG A 9 10.60 -26.82 -6.33
CA ARG A 9 9.31 -26.28 -5.91
C ARG A 9 9.00 -24.91 -6.50
N TYR A 10 9.94 -23.98 -6.47
CA TYR A 10 9.66 -22.57 -6.75
C TYR A 10 10.25 -22.04 -8.05
N LYS A 11 11.20 -22.70 -8.73
CA LYS A 11 11.94 -22.11 -9.87
C LYS A 11 11.03 -21.50 -10.93
N LYS A 12 9.97 -22.20 -11.33
CA LYS A 12 9.04 -21.74 -12.38
C LYS A 12 8.23 -20.55 -11.89
N VAL A 13 7.61 -20.68 -10.71
CA VAL A 13 6.78 -19.62 -10.11
C VAL A 13 7.61 -18.37 -9.82
N LEU A 14 8.81 -18.53 -9.27
CA LEU A 14 9.74 -17.44 -8.97
C LEU A 14 10.17 -16.73 -10.26
N LEU A 15 10.55 -17.47 -11.30
CA LEU A 15 10.92 -16.87 -12.59
C LEU A 15 9.75 -16.09 -13.18
N THR A 16 8.55 -16.67 -13.21
CA THR A 16 7.34 -15.98 -13.68
C THR A 16 7.03 -14.74 -12.86
N ALA A 17 7.13 -14.81 -11.53
CA ALA A 17 6.90 -13.66 -10.65
C ALA A 17 7.93 -12.55 -10.84
N CYS A 18 9.21 -12.89 -11.00
CA CYS A 18 10.28 -11.93 -11.29
C CYS A 18 10.06 -11.25 -12.66
N LEU A 19 9.73 -12.03 -13.69
CA LEU A 19 9.40 -11.49 -15.01
C LEU A 19 8.16 -10.60 -14.96
N LEU A 20 7.15 -10.96 -14.16
CA LEU A 20 5.94 -10.17 -13.99
C LEU A 20 6.23 -8.80 -13.38
N VAL A 21 6.97 -8.73 -12.26
CA VAL A 21 7.25 -7.44 -11.60
C VAL A 21 8.16 -6.52 -12.44
N ILE A 22 9.11 -7.09 -13.18
CA ILE A 22 9.93 -6.33 -14.14
C ILE A 22 9.06 -5.88 -15.33
N GLY A 23 8.24 -6.79 -15.84
CA GLY A 23 7.33 -6.55 -16.96
C GLY A 23 6.33 -5.44 -16.66
N VAL A 24 5.81 -5.35 -15.43
CA VAL A 24 4.94 -4.25 -15.00
C VAL A 24 5.64 -2.89 -15.17
N GLY A 25 6.91 -2.79 -14.75
CA GLY A 25 7.70 -1.57 -14.94
C GLY A 25 7.87 -1.20 -16.40
N VAL A 26 8.33 -2.15 -17.23
CA VAL A 26 8.53 -1.91 -18.67
C VAL A 26 7.22 -1.54 -19.37
N PHE A 27 6.13 -2.24 -19.03
CA PHE A 27 4.81 -2.00 -19.62
C PHE A 27 4.29 -0.59 -19.28
N ASN A 28 4.45 -0.13 -18.04
CA ASN A 28 4.11 1.24 -17.65
C ASN A 28 4.89 2.26 -18.48
N VAL A 29 6.21 2.08 -18.63
CA VAL A 29 7.01 3.00 -19.46
C VAL A 29 6.50 3.06 -20.91
N VAL A 30 6.21 1.90 -21.51
CA VAL A 30 5.72 1.84 -22.89
C VAL A 30 4.39 2.60 -23.02
N ILE A 31 3.46 2.42 -22.08
CA ILE A 31 2.17 3.12 -22.13
C ILE A 31 2.37 4.62 -21.94
N GLU A 32 3.07 5.05 -20.89
CA GLU A 32 3.25 6.47 -20.58
C GLU A 32 3.97 7.21 -21.73
N ASN A 33 4.99 6.59 -22.31
CA ASN A 33 5.68 7.13 -23.49
C ASN A 33 4.76 7.20 -24.72
N ASN A 34 3.93 6.19 -24.96
CA ASN A 34 2.99 6.20 -26.08
C ASN A 34 1.90 7.27 -25.90
N GLN A 35 1.40 7.46 -24.68
CA GLN A 35 0.46 8.54 -24.36
C GLN A 35 1.09 9.91 -24.56
N TRP A 36 2.32 10.09 -24.06
CA TRP A 36 3.09 11.32 -24.29
C TRP A 36 3.27 11.61 -25.79
N LYS A 37 3.67 10.60 -26.58
CA LYS A 37 3.80 10.71 -28.04
C LYS A 37 2.48 11.00 -28.75
N SER A 38 1.37 10.48 -28.24
CA SER A 38 0.04 10.75 -28.78
C SER A 38 -0.35 12.21 -28.61
N VAL A 39 -0.03 12.80 -27.46
CA VAL A 39 -0.27 14.24 -27.21
C VAL A 39 0.70 15.10 -28.04
N TYR A 40 1.95 14.66 -28.19
CA TYR A 40 2.95 15.38 -28.98
C TYR A 40 2.61 15.44 -30.47
N ASN A 41 2.11 14.33 -31.03
CA ASN A 41 1.82 14.19 -32.46
C ASN A 41 0.34 14.35 -32.81
N ASP A 42 -0.49 14.95 -31.94
CA ASP A 42 -1.93 15.11 -32.21
C ASP A 42 -2.15 16.01 -33.44
N PRO A 43 -2.66 15.47 -34.58
CA PRO A 43 -2.86 16.24 -35.80
C PRO A 43 -3.95 17.30 -35.67
N HIS A 44 -4.89 17.14 -34.74
CA HIS A 44 -6.00 18.07 -34.53
C HIS A 44 -5.79 19.00 -33.33
N GLY A 45 -4.70 18.83 -32.58
CA GLY A 45 -4.46 19.58 -31.33
C GLY A 45 -4.45 21.10 -31.54
N LYS A 46 -3.82 21.57 -32.63
CA LYS A 46 -3.79 23.00 -32.97
C LYS A 46 -5.16 23.53 -33.37
N GLU A 47 -5.89 22.80 -34.21
CA GLU A 47 -7.23 23.19 -34.65
C GLU A 47 -8.21 23.25 -33.48
N ASN A 48 -8.16 22.26 -32.59
CA ASN A 48 -8.98 22.22 -31.38
C ASN A 48 -8.65 23.37 -30.42
N PHE A 49 -7.37 23.70 -30.27
CA PHE A 49 -6.95 24.85 -29.46
C PHE A 49 -7.49 26.17 -30.01
N GLU A 50 -7.37 26.43 -31.31
CA GLU A 50 -7.84 27.69 -31.89
C GLU A 50 -9.37 27.81 -31.82
N LYS A 51 -10.12 26.69 -31.93
CA LYS A 51 -11.58 26.68 -31.78
C LYS A 51 -12.05 27.01 -30.35
N HIS A 52 -11.34 26.55 -29.32
CA HIS A 52 -11.73 26.69 -27.91
C HIS A 52 -10.78 27.57 -27.11
N ARG A 53 -10.09 28.52 -27.77
CA ARG A 53 -9.00 29.30 -27.19
C ARG A 53 -9.37 30.02 -25.89
N HIS A 54 -10.60 30.49 -25.80
CA HIS A 54 -11.10 31.21 -24.62
C HIS A 54 -11.50 30.29 -23.46
N GLU A 55 -11.74 29.00 -23.74
CA GLU A 55 -12.11 27.99 -22.74
C GLU A 55 -10.88 27.26 -22.19
N ILE A 56 -9.78 27.24 -22.95
CA ILE A 56 -8.52 26.62 -22.56
C ILE A 56 -7.69 27.64 -21.77
N THR A 57 -7.88 27.62 -20.45
CA THR A 57 -7.26 28.58 -19.52
C THR A 57 -6.32 27.88 -18.52
N TYR A 58 -5.51 28.68 -17.84
CA TYR A 58 -4.73 28.29 -16.67
C TYR A 58 -4.88 29.35 -15.58
N TRP A 59 -4.69 28.95 -14.33
CA TRP A 59 -4.71 29.88 -13.19
C TRP A 59 -3.42 30.69 -13.12
N ASP A 60 -3.54 32.02 -13.11
CA ASP A 60 -2.43 32.97 -12.97
C ASP A 60 -2.39 33.49 -11.52
N ASP A 61 -1.39 33.08 -10.76
CA ASP A 61 -1.22 33.44 -9.34
C ASP A 61 -1.10 34.96 -9.13
N GLU A 62 -0.57 35.71 -10.10
CA GLU A 62 -0.40 37.16 -9.98
C GLU A 62 -1.72 37.91 -10.18
N LYS A 63 -2.62 37.33 -10.97
CA LYS A 63 -3.93 37.92 -11.30
C LYS A 63 -5.07 37.33 -10.48
N GLU A 64 -4.83 36.24 -9.78
CA GLU A 64 -5.84 35.45 -9.07
C GLU A 64 -7.07 35.13 -9.96
N ASP A 65 -6.80 34.80 -11.24
CA ASP A 65 -7.85 34.50 -12.21
C ASP A 65 -7.39 33.46 -13.25
N ASN A 66 -8.36 32.84 -13.93
CA ASN A 66 -8.09 31.93 -15.04
C ASN A 66 -7.88 32.72 -16.34
N VAL A 67 -6.67 32.67 -16.87
CA VAL A 67 -6.29 33.36 -18.11
C VAL A 67 -6.09 32.36 -19.25
N PRO A 68 -6.50 32.70 -20.49
CA PRO A 68 -6.28 31.84 -21.65
C PRO A 68 -4.80 31.76 -22.01
N PHE A 69 -4.36 30.60 -22.50
CA PHE A 69 -2.99 30.45 -23.01
C PHE A 69 -2.73 31.41 -24.18
N SER A 70 -1.53 32.02 -24.20
CA SER A 70 -1.19 33.02 -25.21
C SER A 70 -1.07 32.41 -26.62
N SER A 71 -0.61 31.15 -26.70
CA SER A 71 -0.39 30.43 -27.95
C SER A 71 -0.56 28.92 -27.80
N TYR A 72 -0.84 28.24 -28.93
CA TYR A 72 -0.88 26.77 -28.96
C TYR A 72 0.43 26.14 -28.46
N LYS A 73 1.58 26.75 -28.78
CA LYS A 73 2.89 26.23 -28.35
C LYS A 73 3.04 26.23 -26.82
N GLU A 74 2.54 27.27 -26.16
CA GLU A 74 2.54 27.36 -24.70
C GLU A 74 1.63 26.31 -24.09
N TYR A 75 0.39 26.20 -24.59
CA TYR A 75 -0.55 25.16 -24.19
C TYR A 75 0.03 23.75 -24.38
N GLN A 76 0.59 23.47 -25.56
CA GLN A 76 1.19 22.18 -25.89
C GLN A 76 2.34 21.85 -24.93
N ASN A 77 3.24 22.81 -24.66
CA ASN A 77 4.31 22.60 -23.69
C ASN A 77 3.77 22.31 -22.28
N ALA A 78 2.73 23.02 -21.84
CA ALA A 78 2.10 22.78 -20.55
C ALA A 78 1.50 21.37 -20.43
N GLN A 79 0.93 20.83 -21.52
CA GLN A 79 0.42 19.46 -21.58
C GLN A 79 1.51 18.39 -21.63
N LEU A 80 2.64 18.69 -22.28
CA LEU A 80 3.71 17.72 -22.50
C LEU A 80 4.65 17.55 -21.31
N ILE A 81 4.67 18.47 -20.35
CA ILE A 81 5.44 18.30 -19.10
C ILE A 81 5.02 17.01 -18.42
N PHE A 82 5.99 16.22 -17.98
CA PHE A 82 5.70 14.86 -17.53
C PHE A 82 5.05 14.79 -16.14
N TYR A 83 5.60 15.48 -15.14
CA TYR A 83 5.08 15.49 -13.77
C TYR A 83 4.40 16.82 -13.42
N ARG A 84 3.25 16.78 -12.74
CA ARG A 84 2.57 17.96 -12.15
C ARG A 84 2.41 17.79 -10.64
N SER A 85 2.29 18.91 -9.92
CA SER A 85 1.92 18.88 -8.50
C SER A 85 0.49 18.37 -8.32
N TYR A 86 0.24 17.70 -7.21
CA TYR A 86 -1.09 17.23 -6.80
C TYR A 86 -1.93 18.34 -6.18
N GLU A 87 -1.27 19.33 -5.56
CA GLU A 87 -1.91 20.55 -5.08
C GLU A 87 -2.22 21.46 -6.26
N SER A 88 -3.46 21.98 -6.25
CA SER A 88 -4.11 22.66 -7.37
C SER A 88 -3.26 23.76 -7.98
N TYR A 89 -3.52 23.95 -9.28
CA TYR A 89 -3.05 24.99 -10.19
C TYR A 89 -1.76 24.64 -10.94
N PRO A 90 -1.76 24.78 -12.30
CA PRO A 90 -0.73 24.24 -13.16
C PRO A 90 0.48 25.15 -13.18
N LYS A 91 1.15 25.32 -12.03
CA LYS A 91 2.50 25.87 -12.06
C LYS A 91 3.36 24.86 -12.81
N ILE A 92 3.99 25.29 -13.89
CA ILE A 92 4.99 24.48 -14.60
C ILE A 92 6.13 24.26 -13.61
N VAL A 93 6.13 23.11 -12.93
CA VAL A 93 7.14 22.79 -11.93
C VAL A 93 8.38 22.31 -12.68
N THR A 94 9.42 23.12 -12.75
CA THR A 94 10.70 22.67 -13.29
C THR A 94 11.35 21.64 -12.37
N ALA A 95 12.45 21.02 -12.79
CA ALA A 95 13.18 20.10 -11.92
C ALA A 95 13.76 20.79 -10.67
N SER A 96 14.09 22.09 -10.76
CA SER A 96 14.61 22.92 -9.66
C SER A 96 13.54 23.32 -8.64
N ASP A 97 12.27 23.39 -9.03
CA ASP A 97 11.15 23.76 -8.14
C ASP A 97 10.67 22.57 -7.29
N TYR A 98 11.56 21.64 -6.99
CA TYR A 98 11.26 20.44 -6.23
C TYR A 98 11.06 20.76 -4.74
N SER A 99 9.90 20.38 -4.22
CA SER A 99 9.61 20.39 -2.79
C SER A 99 9.36 18.96 -2.29
N LYS A 100 9.99 18.60 -1.17
CA LYS A 100 9.73 17.32 -0.48
C LYS A 100 8.33 17.27 0.15
N ALA A 101 7.69 18.43 0.35
CA ALA A 101 6.37 18.52 0.93
C ALA A 101 5.24 18.29 -0.08
N VAL A 102 5.54 18.44 -1.38
CA VAL A 102 4.56 18.41 -2.46
C VAL A 102 4.55 17.03 -3.13
N ALA A 103 3.35 16.46 -3.26
CA ALA A 103 3.15 15.26 -4.07
C ALA A 103 3.12 15.63 -5.56
N TYR A 104 3.72 14.78 -6.39
CA TYR A 104 3.78 14.93 -7.83
C TYR A 104 3.19 13.68 -8.49
N GLN A 105 2.42 13.89 -9.55
CA GLN A 105 1.85 12.81 -10.36
C GLN A 105 2.27 12.97 -11.81
N SER A 106 2.36 11.85 -12.52
CA SER A 106 2.56 11.87 -13.97
C SER A 106 1.27 12.34 -14.66
N ASN A 107 1.39 13.21 -15.66
CA ASN A 107 0.29 13.60 -16.55
C ASN A 107 -0.20 12.45 -17.42
N PHE A 108 0.58 11.38 -17.51
CA PHE A 108 0.34 10.19 -18.32
C PHE A 108 0.14 8.96 -17.42
N ALA A 109 -0.12 9.16 -16.13
CA ALA A 109 -0.24 8.07 -15.18
C ALA A 109 -1.39 7.12 -15.55
N THR A 110 -1.16 5.83 -15.41
CA THR A 110 -2.21 4.81 -15.58
C THR A 110 -2.54 4.11 -14.27
N TYR A 111 -3.75 3.55 -14.18
CA TYR A 111 -4.15 2.67 -13.06
C TYR A 111 -3.21 1.47 -12.85
N PHE A 112 -2.40 1.12 -13.86
CA PHE A 112 -1.45 0.02 -13.79
C PHE A 112 -0.17 0.35 -12.99
N ASN A 113 0.11 1.64 -12.75
CA ASN A 113 1.23 2.07 -11.90
C ASN A 113 1.15 1.52 -10.47
N SER A 114 -0.06 1.24 -9.98
CA SER A 114 -0.32 0.69 -8.65
C SER A 114 -0.31 -0.85 -8.60
N ALA A 115 -0.09 -1.55 -9.72
CA ALA A 115 -0.19 -3.01 -9.76
C ALA A 115 0.78 -3.73 -8.80
N LEU A 116 1.97 -3.16 -8.56
CA LEU A 116 2.94 -3.71 -7.61
C LEU A 116 2.43 -3.71 -6.16
N LEU A 117 1.55 -2.75 -5.80
CA LEU A 117 0.90 -2.70 -4.48
C LEU A 117 -0.07 -3.86 -4.24
N LEU A 118 -0.41 -4.63 -5.28
CA LEU A 118 -1.18 -5.87 -5.20
C LEU A 118 -0.27 -7.11 -5.34
N ILE A 119 0.58 -7.14 -6.36
CA ILE A 119 1.39 -8.32 -6.72
C ILE A 119 2.40 -8.65 -5.63
N VAL A 120 3.13 -7.66 -5.12
CA VAL A 120 4.17 -7.87 -4.11
C VAL A 120 3.60 -8.42 -2.79
N PRO A 121 2.57 -7.82 -2.17
CA PRO A 121 1.96 -8.41 -0.98
C PRO A 121 1.33 -9.78 -1.25
N LEU A 122 0.72 -10.00 -2.42
CA LEU A 122 0.18 -11.32 -2.78
C LEU A 122 1.27 -12.39 -2.76
N MET A 123 2.43 -12.12 -3.37
CA MET A 123 3.57 -13.05 -3.33
C MET A 123 4.09 -13.27 -1.91
N GLY A 124 4.09 -12.23 -1.06
CA GLY A 124 4.39 -12.36 0.36
C GLY A 124 3.45 -13.32 1.08
N PHE A 125 2.14 -13.14 0.92
CA PHE A 125 1.11 -14.01 1.51
C PHE A 125 1.25 -15.47 1.05
N LEU A 126 1.35 -15.68 -0.27
CA LEU A 126 1.42 -17.02 -0.86
C LEU A 126 2.67 -17.80 -0.44
N LEU A 127 3.78 -17.12 -0.15
CA LEU A 127 5.07 -17.73 0.21
C LEU A 127 4.98 -18.72 1.39
N PHE A 128 4.13 -18.44 2.37
CA PHE A 128 3.93 -19.33 3.53
C PHE A 128 2.59 -20.05 3.47
N PHE A 129 1.55 -19.38 2.97
CA PHE A 129 0.20 -19.93 2.98
C PHE A 129 0.05 -21.15 2.07
N VAL A 130 0.59 -21.10 0.84
CA VAL A 130 0.47 -22.21 -0.12
C VAL A 130 1.21 -23.45 0.37
N ASP A 131 2.37 -23.28 1.00
CA ASP A 131 3.14 -24.41 1.50
C ASP A 131 2.47 -25.09 2.69
N GLN A 132 1.73 -24.34 3.50
CA GLN A 132 0.88 -24.91 4.52
C GLN A 132 -0.25 -25.72 3.87
N LYS A 133 -0.93 -25.15 2.87
CA LYS A 133 -2.12 -25.78 2.25
C LYS A 133 -1.85 -26.94 1.33
N THR A 134 -0.66 -27.03 0.78
CA THR A 134 -0.25 -28.16 -0.05
C THR A 134 0.45 -29.27 0.74
N GLY A 135 0.55 -29.15 2.06
CA GLY A 135 1.28 -30.11 2.90
C GLY A 135 2.80 -30.05 2.74
N PHE A 136 3.33 -29.08 1.98
CA PHE A 136 4.76 -28.97 1.72
C PHE A 136 5.56 -28.72 3.00
N ASN A 137 5.02 -27.96 3.95
CA ASN A 137 5.66 -27.79 5.26
C ASN A 137 5.80 -29.12 6.02
N GLN A 138 4.84 -30.04 5.89
CA GLN A 138 4.91 -31.38 6.51
C GLN A 138 6.07 -32.19 5.93
N PHE A 139 6.20 -32.18 4.60
CA PHE A 139 7.33 -32.78 3.90
C PHE A 139 8.66 -32.14 4.33
N LEU A 140 8.75 -30.81 4.41
CA LEU A 140 9.99 -30.14 4.82
C LEU A 140 10.38 -30.50 6.25
N PHE A 141 9.40 -30.64 7.16
CA PHE A 141 9.65 -30.98 8.55
C PHE A 141 10.08 -32.45 8.74
N SER A 142 9.76 -33.35 7.80
CA SER A 142 10.24 -34.74 7.85
C SER A 142 11.69 -34.92 7.40
N LEU A 143 12.31 -33.90 6.77
CA LEU A 143 13.70 -33.99 6.25
C LEU A 143 14.80 -33.88 7.32
N GLY A 144 14.46 -33.86 8.61
CA GLY A 144 15.41 -33.75 9.72
C GLY A 144 16.18 -32.42 9.79
N THR A 145 15.82 -31.42 8.98
CA THR A 145 16.44 -30.09 9.02
C THR A 145 15.75 -29.21 10.06
N SER A 146 16.52 -28.39 10.77
CA SER A 146 15.97 -27.37 11.66
C SER A 146 14.98 -26.44 10.94
N ARG A 147 13.86 -26.14 11.60
CA ARG A 147 12.85 -25.19 11.09
C ARG A 147 13.42 -23.78 10.89
N LYS A 148 14.43 -23.42 11.69
CA LYS A 148 15.18 -22.16 11.57
C LYS A 148 15.86 -22.06 10.21
N ASP A 149 16.55 -23.12 9.80
CA ASP A 149 17.26 -23.14 8.52
C ASP A 149 16.30 -23.21 7.34
N LEU A 150 15.18 -23.93 7.47
CA LEU A 150 14.13 -23.96 6.45
C LEU A 150 13.57 -22.56 6.18
N PHE A 151 13.25 -21.81 7.24
CA PHE A 151 12.75 -20.43 7.11
C PHE A 151 13.81 -19.52 6.46
N ARG A 152 15.04 -19.51 6.98
CA ARG A 152 16.13 -18.68 6.45
C ARG A 152 16.40 -18.95 4.98
N LYS A 153 16.48 -20.23 4.59
CA LYS A 153 16.70 -20.62 3.19
C LYS A 153 15.53 -20.23 2.30
N LYS A 154 14.28 -20.27 2.79
CA LYS A 154 13.11 -19.81 2.02
C LYS A 154 13.20 -18.31 1.74
N ILE A 155 13.54 -17.51 2.75
CA ILE A 155 13.75 -16.06 2.57
C ILE A 155 14.90 -15.80 1.59
N GLN A 156 16.04 -16.47 1.76
CA GLN A 156 17.23 -16.26 0.93
C GLN A 156 17.05 -16.68 -0.53
N PHE A 157 16.38 -17.81 -0.80
CA PHE A 157 16.29 -18.38 -2.15
C PHE A 157 15.00 -18.06 -2.90
N VAL A 158 13.97 -17.55 -2.22
CA VAL A 158 12.68 -17.23 -2.85
C VAL A 158 12.33 -15.75 -2.66
N ALA A 159 12.25 -15.26 -1.41
CA ALA A 159 11.84 -13.88 -1.15
C ALA A 159 12.88 -12.85 -1.63
N ALA A 160 14.15 -13.05 -1.33
CA ALA A 160 15.20 -12.09 -1.67
C ALA A 160 15.38 -11.91 -3.20
N PRO A 161 15.44 -12.97 -4.03
CA PRO A 161 15.48 -12.81 -5.49
C PRO A 161 14.25 -12.08 -6.05
N PHE A 162 13.06 -12.37 -5.52
CA PHE A 162 11.82 -11.70 -5.94
C PHE A 162 11.83 -10.20 -5.59
N LEU A 163 12.23 -9.84 -4.38
CA LEU A 163 12.35 -8.45 -3.94
C LEU A 163 13.44 -7.71 -4.73
N LEU A 164 14.56 -8.37 -5.00
CA LEU A 164 15.62 -7.80 -5.84
C LEU A 164 15.14 -7.56 -7.28
N ALA A 165 14.40 -8.50 -7.87
CA ALA A 165 13.81 -8.31 -9.20
C ALA A 165 12.80 -7.15 -9.22
N THR A 166 12.03 -6.98 -8.14
CA THR A 166 11.12 -5.82 -7.97
C THR A 166 11.90 -4.51 -7.97
N LEU A 167 12.98 -4.43 -7.17
CA LEU A 167 13.84 -3.24 -7.11
C LEU A 167 14.50 -2.94 -8.46
N VAL A 168 15.04 -3.95 -9.13
CA VAL A 168 15.64 -3.81 -10.47
C VAL A 168 14.61 -3.35 -11.49
N GLY A 169 13.39 -3.89 -11.46
CA GLY A 169 12.29 -3.45 -12.33
C GLY A 169 11.93 -1.97 -12.15
N GLN A 170 11.94 -1.47 -10.91
CA GLN A 170 11.70 -0.06 -10.60
C GLN A 170 12.84 0.86 -11.08
N PHE A 171 14.11 0.45 -10.89
CA PHE A 171 15.24 1.20 -11.44
C PHE A 171 15.22 1.23 -12.98
N LEU A 172 14.87 0.11 -13.60
CA LEU A 172 14.72 0.03 -15.05
C LEU A 172 13.62 0.97 -15.55
N TYR A 173 12.47 1.00 -14.87
CA TYR A 173 11.40 1.96 -15.14
C TYR A 173 11.92 3.41 -15.10
N ALA A 174 12.60 3.80 -14.00
CA ALA A 174 13.12 5.16 -13.83
C ALA A 174 14.11 5.56 -14.93
N LEU A 175 15.01 4.65 -15.32
CA LEU A 175 15.97 4.87 -16.40
C LEU A 175 15.27 5.00 -17.77
N LEU A 176 14.34 4.10 -18.08
CA LEU A 176 13.69 4.09 -19.38
C LEU A 176 12.77 5.30 -19.56
N ILE A 177 11.98 5.67 -18.55
CA ILE A 177 11.09 6.84 -18.69
C ILE A 177 11.89 8.14 -18.80
N HIS A 178 12.98 8.28 -18.04
CA HIS A 178 13.87 9.45 -18.11
C HIS A 178 14.60 9.56 -19.46
N THR A 179 14.85 8.45 -20.15
CA THR A 179 15.56 8.45 -21.44
C THR A 179 14.61 8.59 -22.63
N LEU A 180 13.38 8.06 -22.54
CA LEU A 180 12.41 8.10 -23.63
C LEU A 180 11.67 9.44 -23.75
N ILE A 181 11.48 10.16 -22.65
CA ILE A 181 10.84 11.48 -22.65
C ILE A 181 11.91 12.57 -22.90
N PRO A 182 11.74 13.46 -23.89
CA PRO A 182 12.74 14.48 -24.17
C PRO A 182 12.97 15.45 -23.01
N ALA A 183 14.23 15.90 -22.84
CA ALA A 183 14.67 16.80 -21.77
C ALA A 183 13.83 18.06 -21.53
N PRO A 184 13.27 18.78 -22.54
CA PRO A 184 12.42 19.94 -22.27
C PRO A 184 11.11 19.60 -21.54
N TYR A 185 10.71 18.33 -21.54
CA TYR A 185 9.43 17.86 -20.97
C TYR A 185 9.62 16.96 -19.74
N MET A 186 10.76 16.28 -19.62
CA MET A 186 11.13 15.53 -18.43
C MET A 186 11.59 16.49 -17.31
N ASN A 187 10.64 16.89 -16.48
CA ASN A 187 10.84 17.85 -15.39
C ASN A 187 11.24 17.19 -14.05
N ALA A 188 11.89 16.02 -14.10
CA ALA A 188 12.44 15.32 -12.95
C ALA A 188 13.87 14.87 -13.25
N THR A 189 14.76 15.02 -12.26
CA THR A 189 16.12 14.48 -12.39
C THR A 189 16.14 12.99 -12.11
N LEU A 190 17.12 12.28 -12.66
CA LEU A 190 17.31 10.86 -12.37
C LEU A 190 17.50 10.58 -10.85
N GLY A 191 18.14 11.51 -10.13
CA GLY A 191 18.29 11.41 -8.66
C GLY A 191 16.95 11.48 -7.91
N GLN A 192 16.02 12.33 -8.35
CA GLN A 192 14.66 12.38 -7.81
C GLN A 192 13.92 11.06 -8.06
N LEU A 193 14.01 10.52 -9.29
CA LEU A 193 13.39 9.23 -9.62
C LEU A 193 13.98 8.09 -8.78
N PHE A 194 15.30 8.02 -8.60
CA PHE A 194 15.92 6.99 -7.76
C PHE A 194 15.54 7.10 -6.28
N THR A 195 15.37 8.32 -5.77
CA THR A 195 14.85 8.53 -4.40
C THR A 195 13.41 8.00 -4.27
N SER A 196 12.59 8.21 -5.30
CA SER A 196 11.25 7.65 -5.40
C SER A 196 11.26 6.12 -5.46
N VAL A 197 12.18 5.52 -6.24
CA VAL A 197 12.39 4.06 -6.28
C VAL A 197 12.64 3.50 -4.89
N LEU A 198 13.57 4.08 -4.12
CA LEU A 198 13.89 3.61 -2.76
C LEU A 198 12.71 3.76 -1.80
N SER A 199 11.93 4.84 -1.95
CA SER A 199 10.75 5.08 -1.11
C SER A 199 9.63 4.09 -1.43
N ASN A 200 9.31 3.89 -2.71
CA ASN A 200 8.30 2.92 -3.14
C ASN A 200 8.72 1.49 -2.80
N PHE A 201 10.01 1.15 -2.97
CA PHE A 201 10.54 -0.16 -2.55
C PHE A 201 10.41 -0.38 -1.04
N SER A 202 10.66 0.64 -0.21
CA SER A 202 10.50 0.53 1.25
C SER A 202 9.06 0.18 1.64
N LEU A 203 8.08 0.82 0.99
CA LEU A 203 6.66 0.48 1.13
C LEU A 203 6.36 -0.96 0.67
N LEU A 204 6.79 -1.33 -0.54
CA LEU A 204 6.56 -2.67 -1.09
C LEU A 204 7.20 -3.77 -0.23
N PHE A 205 8.39 -3.52 0.31
CA PHE A 205 9.07 -4.41 1.25
C PHE A 205 8.26 -4.60 2.53
N PHE A 206 7.77 -3.52 3.13
CA PHE A 206 6.88 -3.59 4.30
C PHE A 206 5.62 -4.41 4.00
N LEU A 207 4.96 -4.15 2.87
CA LEU A 207 3.74 -4.87 2.47
C LEU A 207 4.00 -6.36 2.20
N PHE A 208 5.13 -6.69 1.58
CA PHE A 208 5.57 -8.07 1.41
C PHE A 208 5.73 -8.77 2.77
N CYS A 209 6.43 -8.13 3.71
CA CYS A 209 6.69 -8.68 5.04
C CYS A 209 5.41 -8.85 5.86
N ALA A 210 4.52 -7.85 5.84
CA ALA A 210 3.22 -7.92 6.50
C ALA A 210 2.35 -9.05 5.94
N SER A 211 2.34 -9.21 4.62
CA SER A 211 1.58 -10.26 3.97
C SER A 211 2.17 -11.65 4.22
N ALA A 212 3.50 -11.77 4.21
CA ALA A 212 4.21 -13.00 4.60
C ALA A 212 3.94 -13.38 6.06
N PHE A 213 3.88 -12.39 6.96
CA PHE A 213 3.46 -12.59 8.34
C PHE A 213 2.02 -13.13 8.40
N ILE A 214 1.05 -12.50 7.72
CA ILE A 214 -0.34 -12.98 7.67
C ILE A 214 -0.40 -14.42 7.12
N GLY A 215 0.27 -14.69 6.00
CA GLY A 215 0.31 -16.02 5.38
C GLY A 215 0.97 -17.10 6.25
N SER A 216 1.86 -16.70 7.17
CA SER A 216 2.47 -17.62 8.15
C SER A 216 1.60 -17.88 9.39
N MET A 217 0.60 -17.03 9.67
CA MET A 217 -0.22 -17.10 10.87
C MET A 217 -1.59 -17.71 10.62
N VAL A 218 -2.20 -17.42 9.46
CA VAL A 218 -3.56 -17.85 9.17
C VAL A 218 -3.57 -19.28 8.66
N GLY A 219 -4.39 -20.10 9.31
CA GLY A 219 -4.50 -21.52 9.03
C GLY A 219 -5.62 -21.84 8.07
N ASN A 220 -6.79 -21.21 8.17
CA ASN A 220 -7.96 -21.65 7.42
C ASN A 220 -7.91 -21.29 5.91
N ALA A 221 -8.35 -22.21 5.04
CA ALA A 221 -8.29 -22.05 3.58
C ALA A 221 -9.24 -20.96 3.02
N PHE A 222 -10.37 -20.70 3.69
CA PHE A 222 -11.32 -19.66 3.32
C PHE A 222 -11.00 -18.34 4.01
N PHE A 223 -10.82 -18.37 5.34
CA PHE A 223 -10.56 -17.15 6.09
C PHE A 223 -9.16 -16.56 5.84
N GLY A 224 -8.17 -17.36 5.42
CA GLY A 224 -6.84 -16.87 5.02
C GLY A 224 -6.87 -15.84 3.90
N PRO A 225 -7.35 -16.23 2.69
CA PRO A 225 -7.51 -15.31 1.58
C PRO A 225 -8.43 -14.13 1.93
N LEU A 226 -9.51 -14.36 2.68
CA LEU A 226 -10.41 -13.28 3.10
C LEU A 226 -9.68 -12.24 3.98
N THR A 227 -8.90 -12.67 4.97
CA THR A 227 -8.10 -11.77 5.80
C THR A 227 -7.08 -11.00 4.98
N PHE A 228 -6.47 -11.64 3.99
CA PHE A 228 -5.55 -10.96 3.07
C PHE A 228 -6.27 -9.89 2.22
N VAL A 229 -7.45 -10.18 1.68
CA VAL A 229 -8.25 -9.21 0.92
C VAL A 229 -8.67 -8.02 1.79
N VAL A 230 -9.15 -8.29 3.01
CA VAL A 230 -9.50 -7.23 3.97
C VAL A 230 -8.27 -6.39 4.33
N PHE A 231 -7.10 -7.02 4.52
CA PHE A 231 -5.85 -6.31 4.75
C PHE A 231 -5.48 -5.38 3.59
N LEU A 232 -5.60 -5.84 2.33
CA LEU A 232 -5.33 -4.99 1.16
C LEU A 232 -6.28 -3.80 1.08
N PHE A 233 -7.57 -4.03 1.36
CA PHE A 233 -8.57 -2.97 1.40
C PHE A 233 -8.23 -1.92 2.46
N LEU A 234 -7.99 -2.35 3.70
CA LEU A 234 -7.60 -1.46 4.80
C LEU A 234 -6.28 -0.73 4.51
N ARG A 235 -5.30 -1.42 3.93
CA ARG A 235 -4.03 -0.79 3.50
C ARG A 235 -4.27 0.38 2.55
N SER A 236 -5.22 0.27 1.61
CA SER A 236 -5.48 1.34 0.64
C SER A 236 -5.96 2.63 1.30
N TRP A 237 -6.55 2.53 2.49
CA TRP A 237 -7.06 3.66 3.27
C TRP A 237 -6.08 4.12 4.36
N LEU A 238 -4.98 3.40 4.56
CA LEU A 238 -4.00 3.71 5.60
C LEU A 238 -3.30 5.08 5.38
N PRO A 239 -2.82 5.44 4.16
CA PRO A 239 -2.21 6.75 3.94
C PRO A 239 -3.16 7.89 4.34
N ASN A 240 -4.41 7.84 3.87
CA ASN A 240 -5.41 8.84 4.20
C ASN A 240 -5.71 8.89 5.71
N ALA A 241 -5.80 7.75 6.39
CA ALA A 241 -5.96 7.73 7.85
C ALA A 241 -4.82 8.50 8.54
N ILE A 242 -3.57 8.28 8.12
CA ILE A 242 -2.39 8.92 8.71
C ILE A 242 -2.37 10.42 8.41
N TYR A 243 -2.72 10.82 7.19
CA TYR A 243 -2.84 12.24 6.84
C TYR A 243 -3.95 12.91 7.64
N SER A 244 -5.14 12.30 7.74
CA SER A 244 -6.23 12.81 8.57
C SER A 244 -5.87 12.88 10.06
N PHE A 245 -5.06 11.95 10.56
CA PHE A 245 -4.52 12.06 11.92
C PHE A 245 -3.59 13.27 12.07
N GLY A 246 -2.72 13.52 11.08
CA GLY A 246 -1.92 14.74 11.01
C GLY A 246 -2.76 16.00 11.01
N ASP A 247 -3.78 16.04 10.16
CA ASP A 247 -4.73 17.16 10.06
C ASP A 247 -5.47 17.40 11.39
N ILE A 248 -5.83 16.34 12.12
CA ILE A 248 -6.39 16.47 13.48
C ILE A 248 -5.37 17.11 14.44
N LEU A 249 -4.10 16.71 14.37
CA LEU A 249 -3.06 17.26 15.23
C LEU A 249 -2.77 18.74 14.95
N THR A 250 -2.82 19.17 13.68
CA THR A 250 -2.66 20.59 13.33
C THR A 250 -3.87 21.41 13.78
N LEU A 251 -5.08 20.94 13.50
CA LEU A 251 -6.31 21.58 13.97
C LEU A 251 -6.40 21.65 15.49
N TRP A 252 -5.89 20.64 16.21
CA TRP A 252 -5.85 20.65 17.66
C TRP A 252 -4.93 21.74 18.23
N ARG A 253 -3.87 22.12 17.49
CA ARG A 253 -3.01 23.28 17.80
C ARG A 253 -3.64 24.62 17.42
N GLY A 254 -4.80 24.60 16.75
CA GLY A 254 -5.53 25.79 16.34
C GLY A 254 -5.02 26.43 15.05
N THR A 255 -4.25 25.70 14.23
CA THR A 255 -3.71 26.18 12.96
C THR A 255 -4.25 25.34 11.80
N PHE A 256 -4.38 25.98 10.62
CA PHE A 256 -4.55 25.28 9.35
C PHE A 256 -3.21 25.04 8.64
N ASP A 257 -2.15 25.68 9.14
CA ASP A 257 -0.82 25.64 8.56
C ASP A 257 -0.03 24.39 8.97
N ASP A 258 0.90 23.97 8.11
CA ASP A 258 1.83 22.84 8.26
C ASP A 258 1.20 21.44 8.43
N PRO A 259 0.26 21.00 7.55
CA PRO A 259 -0.20 19.62 7.54
C PRO A 259 0.95 18.63 7.29
N LEU A 260 0.77 17.38 7.70
CA LEU A 260 1.74 16.32 7.39
C LEU A 260 1.96 16.27 5.87
N PRO A 261 3.23 16.26 5.41
CA PRO A 261 3.54 16.19 3.99
C PRO A 261 2.82 15.03 3.31
N ARG A 262 2.07 15.27 2.23
CA ARG A 262 1.35 14.21 1.48
C ARG A 262 2.30 13.34 0.62
N THR A 263 3.53 13.15 1.09
CA THR A 263 4.64 12.43 0.46
C THR A 263 5.17 11.28 1.33
N LEU A 264 4.63 11.06 2.54
CA LEU A 264 5.02 9.96 3.43
C LEU A 264 4.90 8.57 2.77
N PHE A 265 3.90 8.38 1.90
CA PHE A 265 3.67 7.12 1.18
C PHE A 265 3.89 7.34 -0.31
N VAL A 266 4.95 6.74 -0.86
CA VAL A 266 5.23 6.76 -2.28
C VAL A 266 4.66 5.50 -2.91
N ASP A 267 3.50 5.62 -3.53
CA ASP A 267 2.73 4.49 -4.08
C ASP A 267 3.18 4.05 -5.48
N SER A 268 3.84 4.95 -6.22
CA SER A 268 4.44 4.66 -7.53
C SER A 268 5.73 5.45 -7.71
N VAL A 269 6.60 4.97 -8.60
CA VAL A 269 7.88 5.64 -8.91
C VAL A 269 7.61 6.88 -9.76
N GLY A 270 8.10 8.03 -9.32
CA GLY A 270 7.95 9.30 -10.03
C GLY A 270 8.81 10.41 -9.45
N LYS A 271 8.39 11.66 -9.64
CA LYS A 271 9.12 12.84 -9.12
C LYS A 271 9.06 12.94 -7.58
N THR A 272 8.07 12.36 -6.92
CA THR A 272 7.94 12.38 -5.45
C THR A 272 8.96 11.47 -4.78
N GLY A 273 9.87 12.07 -4.01
CA GLY A 273 10.73 11.37 -3.05
C GLY A 273 10.05 11.31 -1.68
N GLY A 274 10.04 10.13 -1.07
CA GLY A 274 9.49 9.94 0.28
C GLY A 274 10.46 10.42 1.36
N ASP A 275 9.93 10.59 2.57
CA ASP A 275 10.73 10.92 3.74
C ASP A 275 11.64 9.74 4.14
N LEU A 276 12.92 10.03 4.43
CA LEU A 276 13.91 9.01 4.74
C LEU A 276 13.59 8.27 6.05
N LEU A 277 13.11 8.99 7.06
CA LEU A 277 12.78 8.40 8.36
C LEU A 277 11.56 7.48 8.23
N VAL A 278 10.55 7.87 7.46
CA VAL A 278 9.41 6.99 7.15
C VAL A 278 9.85 5.73 6.41
N ASN A 279 10.73 5.85 5.41
CA ASN A 279 11.27 4.70 4.68
C ASN A 279 12.01 3.73 5.64
N LEU A 280 12.85 4.26 6.54
CA LEU A 280 13.55 3.47 7.55
C LEU A 280 12.60 2.79 8.54
N MET A 281 11.52 3.47 8.94
CA MET A 281 10.47 2.91 9.79
C MET A 281 9.77 1.73 9.10
N MET A 282 9.40 1.86 7.82
CA MET A 282 8.77 0.78 7.04
C MET A 282 9.67 -0.45 6.95
N ILE A 283 10.95 -0.26 6.65
CA ILE A 283 11.94 -1.35 6.59
C ILE A 283 12.06 -2.03 7.95
N THR A 284 12.20 -1.24 9.01
CA THR A 284 12.35 -1.76 10.38
C THR A 284 11.12 -2.56 10.81
N LEU A 285 9.91 -2.04 10.60
CA LEU A 285 8.65 -2.71 10.89
C LEU A 285 8.51 -4.01 10.07
N GLY A 286 8.91 -3.99 8.79
CA GLY A 286 8.93 -5.19 7.94
C GLY A 286 9.82 -6.29 8.53
N PHE A 287 11.04 -5.94 8.96
CA PHE A 287 11.94 -6.90 9.62
C PHE A 287 11.38 -7.43 10.95
N LEU A 288 10.73 -6.58 11.76
CA LEU A 288 10.10 -7.02 13.01
C LEU A 288 8.96 -8.03 12.76
N LEU A 289 8.14 -7.81 11.72
CA LEU A 289 7.10 -8.75 11.32
C LEU A 289 7.69 -10.08 10.83
N LEU A 290 8.75 -10.04 10.01
CA LEU A 290 9.46 -11.26 9.61
C LEU A 290 10.11 -11.99 10.78
N LEU A 291 10.65 -11.26 11.76
CA LEU A 291 11.22 -11.86 12.98
C LEU A 291 10.14 -12.56 13.80
N TRP A 292 8.94 -11.97 13.88
CA TRP A 292 7.81 -12.60 14.55
C TRP A 292 7.33 -13.86 13.81
N ALA A 293 7.20 -13.78 12.48
CA ALA A 293 6.91 -14.94 11.64
C ALA A 293 7.96 -16.05 11.82
N TYR A 294 9.25 -15.70 11.85
CA TYR A 294 10.35 -16.63 12.09
C TYR A 294 10.25 -17.34 13.44
N ARG A 295 9.89 -16.60 14.51
CA ARG A 295 9.71 -17.19 15.85
C ARG A 295 8.55 -18.18 15.88
N LYS A 296 7.41 -17.83 15.27
CA LYS A 296 6.23 -18.70 15.28
C LYS A 296 6.35 -19.88 14.32
N TYR A 297 7.04 -19.74 13.19
CA TYR A 297 7.35 -20.85 12.29
C TYR A 297 8.12 -21.99 12.99
N GLN A 298 8.96 -21.67 13.99
CA GLN A 298 9.68 -22.69 14.75
C GLN A 298 8.75 -23.54 15.62
N THR A 299 7.66 -22.98 16.14
CA THR A 299 6.69 -23.66 17.02
C THR A 299 5.44 -24.09 16.28
N LEU A 300 5.46 -24.11 14.94
CA LEU A 300 4.32 -24.50 14.12
C LEU A 300 3.90 -25.95 14.42
N SER A 301 2.67 -26.12 14.86
CA SER A 301 2.01 -27.42 15.03
C SER A 301 1.01 -27.62 13.90
N LEU A 302 0.95 -28.84 13.37
CA LEU A 302 0.02 -29.24 12.31
C LEU A 302 -1.38 -29.56 12.83
N GLU A 303 -1.55 -29.60 14.15
CA GLU A 303 -2.82 -29.98 14.81
C GLU A 303 -3.95 -28.96 14.60
N ASN A 304 -3.60 -27.71 14.28
CA ASN A 304 -4.57 -26.60 14.13
C ASN A 304 -4.71 -26.11 12.69
N ASP A 305 -4.41 -26.94 11.68
CA ASP A 305 -4.38 -26.53 10.26
C ASP A 305 -5.70 -25.97 9.70
N ASN A 306 -6.82 -26.25 10.37
CA ASN A 306 -8.15 -25.76 9.98
C ASN A 306 -8.66 -24.60 10.85
N ALA A 307 -7.97 -24.28 11.94
CA ALA A 307 -8.31 -23.12 12.77
C ALA A 307 -8.03 -21.81 12.03
N TYR A 308 -8.70 -20.72 12.42
CA TYR A 308 -8.43 -19.39 11.87
C TYR A 308 -6.94 -19.04 12.04
N LEU A 309 -6.40 -19.12 13.25
CA LEU A 309 -4.97 -18.97 13.51
C LEU A 309 -4.32 -20.32 13.81
N LEU A 310 -3.14 -20.55 13.22
CA LEU A 310 -2.30 -21.73 13.47
C LEU A 310 -1.80 -21.78 14.92
N HIS A 311 -1.56 -20.61 15.52
CA HIS A 311 -1.01 -20.46 16.86
C HIS A 311 -2.04 -19.91 17.85
N LYS A 312 -2.52 -20.75 18.78
CA LYS A 312 -3.52 -20.36 19.79
C LYS A 312 -3.05 -19.19 20.67
N GLU A 313 -1.79 -19.19 21.08
CA GLU A 313 -1.19 -18.12 21.90
C GLU A 313 -1.16 -16.75 21.20
N SER A 314 -1.15 -16.73 19.87
CA SER A 314 -1.11 -15.48 19.10
C SER A 314 -2.49 -14.82 18.96
N ARG A 315 -3.57 -15.45 19.42
CA ARG A 315 -4.94 -14.95 19.23
C ARG A 315 -5.16 -13.58 19.86
N TRP A 316 -4.78 -13.40 21.12
CA TRP A 316 -4.94 -12.10 21.80
C TRP A 316 -4.10 -10.99 21.17
N PRO A 317 -2.79 -11.18 20.91
CA PRO A 317 -2.00 -10.19 20.19
C PRO A 317 -2.56 -9.84 18.81
N ILE A 318 -2.97 -10.83 18.02
CA ILE A 318 -3.50 -10.62 16.68
C ILE A 318 -4.86 -9.91 16.74
N TRP A 319 -5.74 -10.31 17.67
CA TRP A 319 -7.00 -9.63 17.91
C TRP A 319 -6.79 -8.15 18.25
N ALA A 320 -5.84 -7.83 19.14
CA ALA A 320 -5.54 -6.46 19.52
C ALA A 320 -5.03 -5.64 18.32
N ILE A 321 -4.09 -6.20 17.54
CA ILE A 321 -3.56 -5.55 16.34
C ILE A 321 -4.66 -5.32 15.30
N MET A 322 -5.47 -6.33 15.00
CA MET A 322 -6.59 -6.23 14.05
C MET A 322 -7.60 -5.16 14.49
N THR A 323 -7.93 -5.16 15.78
CA THR A 323 -8.90 -4.21 16.36
C THR A 323 -8.37 -2.79 16.29
N LEU A 324 -7.13 -2.55 16.75
CA LEU A 324 -6.51 -1.22 16.72
C LEU A 324 -6.35 -0.71 15.29
N PHE A 325 -5.82 -1.53 14.39
CA PHE A 325 -5.58 -1.14 13.00
C PHE A 325 -6.88 -0.81 12.26
N THR A 326 -7.89 -1.68 12.38
CA THR A 326 -9.17 -1.50 11.69
C THR A 326 -9.95 -0.31 12.29
N SER A 327 -9.97 -0.18 13.62
CA SER A 327 -10.65 0.94 14.28
C SER A 327 -9.99 2.28 13.91
N PHE A 328 -8.65 2.33 13.91
CA PHE A 328 -7.91 3.52 13.51
C PHE A 328 -8.29 3.98 12.09
N ILE A 329 -8.31 3.06 11.13
CA ILE A 329 -8.65 3.38 9.74
C ILE A 329 -10.10 3.85 9.60
N LEU A 330 -11.06 3.16 10.23
CA LEU A 330 -12.48 3.51 10.13
C LEU A 330 -12.79 4.84 10.84
N SER A 331 -12.24 5.04 12.03
CA SER A 331 -12.40 6.28 12.79
C SER A 331 -11.90 7.50 12.03
N LEU A 332 -10.80 7.37 11.27
CA LEU A 332 -10.16 8.53 10.61
C LEU A 332 -10.62 8.74 9.17
N ASN A 333 -11.03 7.70 8.44
CA ASN A 333 -11.50 7.86 7.06
C ASN A 333 -13.02 7.94 6.93
N VAL A 334 -13.77 7.14 7.70
CA VAL A 334 -15.22 6.96 7.48
C VAL A 334 -16.01 7.89 8.38
N PHE A 335 -15.73 7.87 9.69
CA PHE A 335 -16.52 8.62 10.65
C PHE A 335 -15.94 10.01 10.94
N ASN A 336 -14.62 10.10 11.05
CA ASN A 336 -13.81 11.29 11.34
C ASN A 336 -14.47 12.37 12.21
N PRO A 337 -14.96 12.02 13.41
CA PRO A 337 -15.72 12.97 14.23
C PRO A 337 -14.82 14.06 14.85
N TRP A 338 -13.51 13.82 14.94
CA TRP A 338 -12.54 14.78 15.48
C TRP A 338 -12.28 15.95 14.55
N ILE A 339 -12.13 15.74 13.24
CA ILE A 339 -11.99 16.85 12.28
C ILE A 339 -13.22 17.74 12.34
N ILE A 340 -14.42 17.16 12.35
CA ILE A 340 -15.69 17.91 12.42
C ILE A 340 -15.74 18.76 13.70
N TYR A 341 -15.46 18.14 14.85
CA TYR A 341 -15.45 18.84 16.14
C TYR A 341 -14.42 19.99 16.18
N LEU A 342 -13.19 19.76 15.72
CA LEU A 342 -12.13 20.76 15.77
C LEU A 342 -12.36 21.91 14.79
N ASN A 343 -12.82 21.63 13.57
CA ASN A 343 -13.19 22.67 12.61
C ASN A 343 -14.29 23.57 13.15
N ASN A 344 -15.33 22.97 13.74
CA ASN A 344 -16.41 23.74 14.33
C ASN A 344 -15.94 24.58 15.53
N ARG A 345 -15.02 24.05 16.35
CA ARG A 345 -14.40 24.79 17.44
C ARG A 345 -13.63 26.03 16.94
N ILE A 346 -12.88 25.89 15.85
CA ILE A 346 -12.14 27.01 15.23
C ILE A 346 -13.11 28.04 14.63
N ASN A 347 -14.21 27.59 14.02
CA ASN A 347 -15.24 28.44 13.44
C ASN A 347 -16.28 28.97 14.45
N HIS A 348 -16.03 28.83 15.76
CA HIS A 348 -16.91 29.28 16.84
C HIS A 348 -18.33 28.69 16.82
N ILE A 349 -18.50 27.47 16.31
CA ILE A 349 -19.76 26.71 16.33
C ILE A 349 -19.76 25.78 17.55
N GLU A 350 -20.72 25.98 18.47
CA GLU A 350 -20.87 25.16 19.67
C GLU A 350 -21.15 23.69 19.32
N ASN A 351 -20.27 22.78 19.77
CA ASN A 351 -20.46 21.35 19.66
C ASN A 351 -19.87 20.64 20.87
N SER A 352 -20.49 19.52 21.29
CA SER A 352 -20.01 18.75 22.44
C SER A 352 -18.82 17.87 22.09
N ILE A 353 -17.77 17.92 22.91
CA ILE A 353 -16.61 17.03 22.84
C ILE A 353 -16.98 15.55 23.10
N MET A 354 -18.14 15.28 23.68
CA MET A 354 -18.59 13.90 23.93
C MET A 354 -18.90 13.15 22.65
N LEU A 355 -19.31 13.85 21.58
CA LEU A 355 -19.63 13.22 20.30
C LEU A 355 -18.43 12.47 19.69
N PRO A 356 -17.24 13.09 19.49
CA PRO A 356 -16.08 12.38 18.97
C PRO A 356 -15.54 11.30 19.90
N ILE A 357 -15.64 11.49 21.22
CA ILE A 357 -15.21 10.47 22.20
C ILE A 357 -16.09 9.22 22.09
N MET A 358 -17.41 9.38 22.16
CA MET A 358 -18.36 8.26 22.13
C MET A 358 -18.35 7.53 20.79
N SER A 359 -18.25 8.27 19.67
CA SER A 359 -18.14 7.66 18.33
C SER A 359 -16.92 6.75 18.21
N ASN A 360 -15.74 7.18 18.67
CA ASN A 360 -14.54 6.35 18.62
C ASN A 360 -14.61 5.13 19.55
N ILE A 361 -15.17 5.28 20.75
CA ILE A 361 -15.39 4.15 21.66
C ILE A 361 -16.32 3.13 21.01
N LEU A 362 -17.42 3.58 20.39
CA LEU A 362 -18.38 2.71 19.74
C LEU A 362 -17.76 1.97 18.55
N VAL A 363 -17.01 2.66 17.68
CA VAL A 363 -16.26 2.03 16.57
C VAL A 363 -15.29 0.98 17.10
N PHE A 364 -14.49 1.32 18.11
CA PHE A 364 -13.52 0.40 18.71
C PHE A 364 -14.20 -0.85 19.30
N LEU A 365 -15.32 -0.69 20.01
CA LEU A 365 -16.06 -1.81 20.59
C LEU A 365 -16.68 -2.71 19.51
N ILE A 366 -17.32 -2.14 18.50
CA ILE A 366 -17.93 -2.91 17.40
C ILE A 366 -16.87 -3.69 16.64
N VAL A 367 -15.78 -3.02 16.24
CA VAL A 367 -14.66 -3.66 15.56
C VAL A 367 -14.03 -4.74 16.44
N GLY A 368 -13.82 -4.45 17.73
CA GLY A 368 -13.27 -5.42 18.70
C GLY A 368 -14.12 -6.69 18.80
N CYS A 369 -15.45 -6.54 18.85
CA CYS A 369 -16.39 -7.66 18.84
C CYS A 369 -16.30 -8.46 17.53
N ILE A 370 -16.30 -7.80 16.37
CA ILE A 370 -16.18 -8.47 15.06
C ILE A 370 -14.85 -9.24 14.97
N CYS A 371 -13.72 -8.59 15.32
CA CYS A 371 -12.42 -9.23 15.32
C CYS A 371 -12.36 -10.41 16.30
N ALA A 372 -13.01 -10.31 17.47
CA ALA A 372 -13.07 -11.41 18.43
C ALA A 372 -13.84 -12.61 17.85
N LEU A 373 -14.98 -12.37 17.21
CA LEU A 373 -15.77 -13.42 16.56
C LEU A 373 -14.97 -14.15 15.47
N VAL A 374 -14.16 -13.41 14.69
CA VAL A 374 -13.30 -14.01 13.65
C VAL A 374 -12.15 -14.80 14.27
N VAL A 375 -11.40 -14.21 15.20
CA VAL A 375 -10.20 -14.83 15.78
C VAL A 375 -10.53 -16.06 16.62
N PHE A 376 -11.65 -16.01 17.35
CA PHE A 376 -12.09 -17.08 18.26
C PHE A 376 -13.24 -17.92 17.68
N PHE A 377 -13.47 -17.85 16.36
CA PHE A 377 -14.62 -18.47 15.68
C PHE A 377 -14.88 -19.93 16.10
N GLN A 378 -13.83 -20.77 16.13
CA GLN A 378 -13.96 -22.19 16.48
C GLN A 378 -14.40 -22.43 17.94
N GLU A 379 -14.02 -21.55 18.86
CA GLU A 379 -14.41 -21.66 20.27
C GLU A 379 -15.85 -21.18 20.47
N VAL A 380 -16.25 -20.14 19.73
CA VAL A 380 -17.63 -19.64 19.71
C VAL A 380 -18.56 -20.70 19.12
N THR A 381 -18.26 -21.24 17.94
CA THR A 381 -19.12 -22.23 17.28
C THR A 381 -19.24 -23.52 18.08
N SER A 382 -18.14 -24.05 18.63
CA SER A 382 -18.19 -25.26 19.47
C SER A 382 -18.99 -25.09 20.76
N ARG A 383 -18.96 -23.90 21.39
CA ARG A 383 -19.80 -23.60 22.55
C ARG A 383 -21.27 -23.43 22.17
N SER A 384 -21.55 -22.76 21.06
CA SER A 384 -22.92 -22.57 20.55
C SER A 384 -23.58 -23.91 20.20
N VAL A 385 -22.86 -24.82 19.51
CA VAL A 385 -23.36 -26.18 19.19
C VAL A 385 -23.66 -26.96 20.48
N LYS A 386 -22.73 -26.99 21.44
CA LYS A 386 -22.96 -27.66 22.74
C LYS A 386 -24.13 -27.07 23.53
N THR A 387 -24.41 -25.77 23.36
CA THR A 387 -25.51 -25.09 24.04
C THR A 387 -26.84 -25.42 23.37
N LEU A 388 -26.87 -25.45 22.03
CA LEU A 388 -28.02 -25.89 21.24
C LEU A 388 -28.37 -27.36 21.50
N GLU A 389 -27.38 -28.26 21.59
CA GLU A 389 -27.58 -29.66 21.97
C GLU A 389 -28.18 -29.80 23.38
N LYS A 390 -27.68 -29.02 24.35
CA LYS A 390 -28.25 -29.00 25.71
C LYS A 390 -29.69 -28.47 25.76
N VAL A 391 -30.03 -27.52 24.90
CA VAL A 391 -31.39 -26.97 24.81
C VAL A 391 -32.32 -27.96 24.09
N ALA A 392 -31.84 -28.66 23.07
CA ALA A 392 -32.59 -29.71 22.38
C ALA A 392 -32.88 -30.91 23.30
N HIS A 393 -31.90 -31.35 24.11
CA HIS A 393 -32.07 -32.44 25.07
C HIS A 393 -32.94 -32.10 26.29
N ARG A 394 -33.29 -30.82 26.54
CA ARG A 394 -34.23 -30.42 27.59
C ARG A 394 -35.69 -30.34 27.13
N LYS A 395 -35.94 -30.50 25.82
CA LYS A 395 -37.28 -30.40 25.21
C LYS A 395 -37.83 -31.75 24.69
N GLY A 396 -37.08 -32.84 24.85
CA GLY A 396 -37.57 -34.22 24.72
C GLY A 396 -37.56 -34.87 26.09
#